data_AF-A0A0D5NPJ4-F1
#
_entry.id   AF-A0A0D5NPJ4-F1
#
_cell.length_a   1.000
_cell.length_b   1.000
_cell.length_c   1.000
_cell.angle_alpha   90.00
_cell.angle_beta   90.00
_cell.angle_gamma   90.00
#
_symmetry.space_group_name_H-M   'P 1'
#
loop_
_entity.id
_entity.type
_entity.pdbx_description
1 polymer ?
#
loop_
_entity_poly.entity_id
_entity_poly.type
_entity_poly.pdbx_seq_one_letter_code
_entity_poly.pdbx_strand_id
1 'polypeptide(L)'
;MEIPVSGFVVHSDGSDPLHSHKLYITSWDGRPVHEHPFSGMTSFNNGHSHYYAGTTELAESGVQHVHQYYAVTSMNDGHTHIVRGTTGPAVSFPGGGHYHYFEGFTTVNGRFPHSHMYRGTTGNEIGS
;
A
#
# COMPACT_ATOMS: atom_id res chain seq x y z
N MET A 1 1.22 27.27 9.62
CA MET A 1 0.52 26.19 10.35
C MET A 1 1.51 25.06 10.46
N GLU A 2 1.82 24.62 11.69
CA GLU A 2 2.74 23.52 11.95
C GLU A 2 1.91 22.31 12.38
N ILE A 3 2.17 21.14 11.77
CA ILE A 3 1.50 19.88 12.12
C ILE A 3 2.52 19.03 12.88
N PRO A 4 2.28 18.69 14.16
CA PRO A 4 3.21 17.87 14.92
C PRO A 4 3.20 16.42 14.42
N VAL A 5 4.39 15.83 14.26
CA VAL A 5 4.58 14.43 13.85
C VAL A 5 5.44 13.74 14.90
N SER A 6 4.97 12.60 15.43
CA SER A 6 5.77 11.76 16.33
C SER A 6 6.24 10.51 15.59
N GLY A 7 7.40 9.99 15.99
CA GLY A 7 7.98 8.83 15.36
C GLY A 7 9.34 8.47 15.93
N PHE A 8 9.96 7.45 15.34
CA PHE A 8 11.33 7.05 15.66
C PHE A 8 12.18 6.98 14.40
N VAL A 9 13.43 7.43 14.53
CA VAL A 9 14.44 7.33 13.48
C VAL A 9 15.34 6.17 13.82
N VAL A 10 15.34 5.14 12.97
CA VAL A 10 16.23 3.99 13.14
C VAL A 10 17.50 4.21 12.32
N HIS A 11 18.63 4.03 12.97
CA HIS A 11 19.96 4.03 12.37
C HIS A 11 20.45 2.59 12.25
N SER A 12 20.86 2.19 11.05
CA SER A 12 21.68 0.98 10.85
C SER A 12 23.13 1.42 10.68
N ASP A 13 24.03 0.86 11.49
CA ASP A 13 25.45 1.17 11.67
C ASP A 13 26.37 0.77 10.50
N GLY A 14 25.83 0.68 9.28
CA GLY A 14 26.59 0.34 8.07
C GLY A 14 27.55 1.46 7.68
N SER A 15 28.82 1.13 7.51
CA SER A 15 29.92 2.00 7.06
C SER A 15 29.83 2.38 5.56
N ASP A 16 28.62 2.65 5.08
CA ASP A 16 28.35 3.05 3.70
C ASP A 16 28.45 4.59 3.57
N PRO A 17 29.20 5.13 2.60
CA PRO A 17 29.20 6.57 2.30
C PRO A 17 27.81 7.12 1.90
N LEU A 18 26.84 6.28 1.52
CA LEU A 18 25.42 6.63 1.33
C LEU A 18 24.61 6.34 2.60
N HIS A 19 24.83 7.17 3.61
CA HIS A 19 24.12 7.08 4.88
C HIS A 19 22.62 7.42 4.73
N SER A 20 21.74 6.54 5.21
CA SER A 20 20.29 6.75 5.24
C SER A 20 19.69 6.35 6.59
N HIS A 21 18.55 6.96 6.91
CA HIS A 21 17.78 6.63 8.10
C HIS A 21 16.37 6.23 7.71
N LYS A 22 15.79 5.27 8.45
CA LYS A 22 14.37 4.97 8.36
C LYS A 22 13.61 5.78 9.41
N LEU A 23 12.72 6.65 8.96
CA LEU A 23 11.76 7.33 9.81
C LEU A 23 10.48 6.51 9.87
N TYR A 24 10.05 6.16 11.07
CA TYR A 24 8.77 5.52 11.34
C TYR A 24 7.87 6.53 12.03
N ILE A 25 6.78 6.89 11.39
CA ILE A 25 5.80 7.83 11.92
C ILE A 25 4.78 7.04 12.74
N THR A 26 4.53 7.49 13.97
CA THR A 26 3.55 6.89 14.88
C THR A 26 2.32 7.77 15.09
N SER A 27 2.43 9.08 14.85
CA SER A 27 1.27 9.97 14.89
C SER A 27 1.38 11.20 13.98
N TRP A 28 0.22 11.70 13.56
CA TRP A 28 0.05 12.92 12.78
C TRP A 28 -0.95 13.83 13.49
N ASP A 29 -0.55 15.07 13.79
CA ASP A 29 -1.34 16.00 14.62
C ASP A 29 -1.78 15.41 15.98
N GLY A 30 -0.91 14.61 16.60
CA GLY A 30 -1.20 13.91 17.85
C GLY A 30 -2.11 12.69 17.73
N ARG A 31 -2.57 12.33 16.53
CA ARG A 31 -3.42 11.16 16.28
C ARG A 31 -2.60 9.97 15.80
N PRO A 32 -2.80 8.77 16.35
CA PRO A 32 -2.16 7.56 15.82
C PRO A 32 -2.46 7.39 14.33
N VAL A 33 -1.52 6.76 13.62
CA VAL A 33 -1.68 6.41 12.21
C VAL A 33 -1.45 4.93 12.01
N HIS A 34 -2.15 4.31 11.06
CA HIS A 34 -1.99 2.90 10.74
C HIS A 34 -1.97 2.69 9.22
N GLU A 35 -1.65 1.46 8.84
CA GLU A 35 -1.60 0.99 7.46
C GLU A 35 -2.24 -0.39 7.34
N HIS A 36 -2.49 -0.85 6.11
CA HIS A 36 -3.01 -2.19 5.86
C HIS A 36 -2.17 -2.95 4.83
N PRO A 37 -1.89 -4.24 5.04
CA PRO A 37 -1.33 -5.08 4.01
C PRO A 37 -2.38 -5.36 2.94
N PHE A 38 -1.97 -5.51 1.69
CA PHE A 38 -2.84 -5.96 0.61
C PHE A 38 -2.07 -6.85 -0.36
N SER A 39 -2.78 -7.76 -1.01
CA SER A 39 -2.21 -8.62 -2.05
C SER A 39 -3.31 -9.13 -2.99
N GLY A 40 -2.91 -9.69 -4.12
CA GLY A 40 -3.84 -10.29 -5.06
C GLY A 40 -3.19 -10.75 -6.36
N MET A 41 -4.04 -11.09 -7.31
CA MET A 41 -3.69 -11.46 -8.67
C MET A 41 -4.54 -10.65 -9.64
N THR A 42 -3.92 -10.16 -10.71
CA THR A 42 -4.63 -9.42 -11.74
C THR A 42 -5.48 -10.33 -12.62
N SER A 43 -6.39 -9.76 -13.41
CA SER A 43 -7.12 -10.50 -14.44
C SER A 43 -6.18 -11.12 -15.48
N PHE A 44 -6.65 -12.14 -16.20
CA PHE A 44 -5.90 -12.78 -17.27
C PHE A 44 -6.09 -12.00 -18.58
N ASN A 45 -5.03 -11.35 -19.08
CA ASN A 45 -5.04 -10.55 -20.29
C ASN A 45 -3.77 -10.85 -21.09
N ASN A 46 -3.86 -10.81 -22.42
CA ASN A 46 -2.71 -11.06 -23.30
C ASN A 46 -1.90 -12.33 -22.93
N GLY A 47 -2.61 -13.39 -22.52
CA GLY A 47 -2.00 -14.70 -22.24
C GLY A 47 -1.37 -14.89 -20.85
N HIS A 48 -1.47 -13.92 -19.93
CA HIS A 48 -0.97 -14.08 -18.57
C HIS A 48 -1.70 -13.20 -17.54
N SER A 49 -1.33 -13.35 -16.27
CA SER A 49 -1.71 -12.51 -15.13
C SER A 49 -0.46 -12.19 -14.31
N HIS A 50 -0.56 -11.27 -13.34
CA HIS A 50 0.52 -10.98 -12.40
C HIS A 50 0.02 -11.05 -10.96
N TYR A 51 0.92 -11.40 -10.03
CA TYR A 51 0.68 -11.26 -8.59
C TYR A 51 1.14 -9.89 -8.12
N TYR A 52 0.57 -9.41 -7.02
CA TYR A 52 1.05 -8.20 -6.34
C TYR A 52 0.84 -8.32 -4.83
N ALA A 53 1.69 -7.63 -4.08
CA ALA A 53 1.58 -7.45 -2.64
C ALA A 53 2.21 -6.11 -2.24
N GLY A 54 1.68 -5.50 -1.20
CA GLY A 54 2.17 -4.24 -0.66
C GLY A 54 1.49 -3.87 0.65
N THR A 55 1.82 -2.68 1.13
CA THR A 55 1.17 -2.06 2.28
C THR A 55 0.66 -0.69 1.85
N THR A 56 -0.51 -0.30 2.33
CA THR A 56 -1.04 1.03 2.05
C THR A 56 -0.18 2.10 2.72
N GLU A 57 -0.29 3.35 2.28
CA GLU A 57 0.28 4.49 3.01
C GLU A 57 -0.45 4.69 4.35
N LEU A 58 0.17 5.45 5.25
CA LEU A 58 -0.38 5.75 6.57
C LEU A 58 -1.62 6.64 6.48
N ALA A 59 -2.62 6.39 7.33
CA ALA A 59 -3.77 7.25 7.54
C ALA A 59 -4.15 7.36 9.02
N GLU A 60 -4.88 8.40 9.39
CA GLU A 60 -5.34 8.63 10.77
C GLU A 60 -6.20 7.50 11.30
N SER A 61 -5.86 7.00 12.49
CA SER A 61 -6.65 6.00 13.23
C SER A 61 -7.87 6.62 13.91
N GLY A 62 -8.92 5.81 14.10
CA GLY A 62 -10.09 6.17 14.93
C GLY A 62 -11.13 7.08 14.27
N VAL A 63 -10.91 7.51 13.03
CA VAL A 63 -11.88 8.26 12.21
C VAL A 63 -12.16 7.54 10.91
N GLN A 64 -13.23 7.90 10.19
CA GLN A 64 -13.43 7.42 8.83
C GLN A 64 -12.32 7.97 7.92
N HIS A 65 -11.58 7.07 7.28
CA HIS A 65 -10.48 7.44 6.37
C HIS A 65 -10.41 6.48 5.18
N VAL A 66 -9.43 6.76 4.31
CA VAL A 66 -9.02 5.96 3.16
C VAL A 66 -7.49 5.95 3.12
N HIS A 67 -6.89 5.01 2.40
CA HIS A 67 -5.44 4.98 2.20
C HIS A 67 -5.09 5.10 0.72
N GLN A 68 -3.95 5.74 0.44
CA GLN A 68 -3.28 5.54 -0.85
C GLN A 68 -2.56 4.19 -0.86
N TYR A 69 -2.38 3.61 -2.03
CA TYR A 69 -1.61 2.38 -2.18
C TYR A 69 -0.80 2.38 -3.48
N TYR A 70 0.31 1.66 -3.44
CA TYR A 70 1.20 1.44 -4.57
C TYR A 70 1.86 0.06 -4.46
N ALA A 71 1.91 -0.68 -5.56
CA ALA A 71 2.66 -1.92 -5.67
C ALA A 71 3.15 -2.14 -7.11
N VAL A 72 4.29 -2.80 -7.26
CA VAL A 72 4.76 -3.34 -8.54
C VAL A 72 4.37 -4.82 -8.58
N THR A 73 3.79 -5.25 -9.69
CA THR A 73 3.40 -6.64 -9.87
C THR A 73 4.61 -7.55 -10.09
N SER A 74 4.42 -8.86 -9.96
CA SER A 74 5.42 -9.87 -10.33
C SER A 74 5.85 -9.71 -11.79
N MET A 75 7.08 -10.11 -12.11
CA MET A 75 7.57 -10.12 -13.48
C MET A 75 7.10 -11.38 -14.21
N ASN A 76 6.11 -11.22 -15.08
CA ASN A 76 5.53 -12.30 -15.87
C ASN A 76 5.60 -11.89 -17.34
N ASP A 77 5.87 -12.84 -18.23
CA ASP A 77 6.03 -12.57 -19.67
C ASP A 77 6.97 -11.38 -19.99
N GLY A 78 8.07 -11.28 -19.23
CA GLY A 78 9.12 -10.28 -19.43
C GLY A 78 8.79 -8.84 -19.03
N HIS A 79 7.69 -8.59 -18.31
CA HIS A 79 7.39 -7.24 -17.80
C HIS A 79 6.61 -7.25 -16.48
N THR A 80 6.46 -6.06 -15.89
CA THR A 80 5.66 -5.79 -14.68
C THR A 80 4.63 -4.72 -14.98
N HIS A 81 3.70 -4.52 -14.06
CA HIS A 81 2.83 -3.35 -14.02
C HIS A 81 2.83 -2.68 -12.66
N ILE A 82 2.28 -1.47 -12.60
CA ILE A 82 2.01 -0.75 -11.36
C ILE A 82 0.53 -0.88 -11.02
N VAL A 83 0.26 -1.25 -9.77
CA VAL A 83 -1.05 -1.18 -9.10
C VAL A 83 -1.00 0.05 -8.19
N ARG A 84 -1.90 1.01 -8.35
CA ARG A 84 -1.95 2.20 -7.48
C ARG A 84 -3.33 2.83 -7.42
N GLY A 85 -3.62 3.49 -6.32
CA GLY A 85 -4.87 4.24 -6.18
C GLY A 85 -5.19 4.59 -4.73
N THR A 86 -6.46 4.86 -4.49
CA THR A 86 -7.00 5.13 -3.16
C THR A 86 -8.02 4.05 -2.81
N THR A 87 -8.00 3.57 -1.57
CA THR A 87 -8.97 2.60 -1.09
C THR A 87 -10.36 3.23 -0.91
N GLY A 88 -11.40 2.41 -0.81
CA GLY A 88 -12.73 2.83 -0.38
C GLY A 88 -12.79 3.11 1.13
N PRO A 89 -13.95 3.52 1.65
CA PRO A 89 -14.16 3.75 3.07
C PRO A 89 -13.83 2.50 3.92
N ALA A 90 -13.29 2.72 5.12
CA ALA A 90 -13.10 1.71 6.16
C ALA A 90 -14.41 0.95 6.46
N VAL A 91 -14.32 -0.39 6.52
CA VAL A 91 -15.41 -1.29 6.89
C VAL A 91 -15.00 -2.09 8.13
N SER A 92 -15.71 -1.88 9.23
CA SER A 92 -15.38 -2.49 10.52
C SER A 92 -15.61 -4.01 10.54
N PHE A 93 -14.73 -4.73 11.24
CA PHE A 93 -14.97 -6.11 11.61
C PHE A 93 -15.82 -6.18 12.90
N PRO A 94 -16.64 -7.25 13.08
CA PRO A 94 -17.38 -7.46 14.33
C PRO A 94 -16.52 -7.59 15.60
N GLY A 95 -15.22 -7.89 15.45
CA GLY A 95 -14.27 -8.11 16.56
C GLY A 95 -13.26 -6.99 16.80
N GLY A 96 -13.44 -5.82 16.15
CA GLY A 96 -12.46 -4.73 16.16
C GLY A 96 -11.56 -4.71 14.93
N GLY A 97 -10.96 -3.54 14.67
CA GLY A 97 -10.26 -3.23 13.43
C GLY A 97 -11.19 -3.07 12.22
N HIS A 98 -10.59 -2.89 11.05
CA HIS A 98 -11.30 -2.71 9.79
C HIS A 98 -10.43 -3.12 8.59
N TYR A 99 -11.06 -3.12 7.43
CA TYR A 99 -10.41 -3.28 6.14
C TYR A 99 -10.99 -2.28 5.14
N HIS A 100 -10.36 -2.18 3.98
CA HIS A 100 -10.85 -1.37 2.87
C HIS A 100 -10.97 -2.19 1.59
N TYR A 101 -11.94 -1.83 0.75
CA TYR A 101 -12.01 -2.32 -0.62
C TYR A 101 -11.11 -1.49 -1.54
N PHE A 102 -10.57 -2.11 -2.58
CA PHE A 102 -9.83 -1.42 -3.63
C PHE A 102 -10.02 -2.13 -4.98
N GLU A 103 -9.95 -1.36 -6.06
CA GLU A 103 -9.98 -1.85 -7.43
C GLU A 103 -9.34 -0.86 -8.41
N GLY A 104 -9.05 -1.32 -9.62
CA GLY A 104 -8.52 -0.47 -10.67
C GLY A 104 -7.95 -1.25 -11.85
N PHE A 105 -7.17 -0.55 -12.66
CA PHE A 105 -6.40 -1.13 -13.76
C PHE A 105 -4.92 -0.81 -13.58
N THR A 106 -4.08 -1.77 -13.95
CA THR A 106 -2.65 -1.56 -13.93
C THR A 106 -2.20 -0.57 -15.02
N THR A 107 -0.97 -0.06 -14.92
CA THR A 107 -0.35 0.69 -16.02
C THR A 107 -0.26 -0.16 -17.29
N VAL A 108 -0.22 0.48 -18.46
CA VAL A 108 0.00 -0.24 -19.73
C VAL A 108 1.48 -0.49 -19.94
N ASN A 109 1.90 -1.75 -20.05
CA ASN A 109 3.30 -2.16 -20.23
C ASN A 109 3.40 -3.38 -21.16
N GLY A 110 4.63 -3.85 -21.39
CA GLY A 110 4.94 -5.06 -22.16
C GLY A 110 5.24 -4.81 -23.63
N ARG A 111 5.82 -5.82 -24.30
CA ARG A 111 6.12 -5.76 -25.74
C ARG A 111 4.86 -5.66 -26.59
N PHE A 112 3.80 -6.35 -26.17
CA PHE A 112 2.45 -6.18 -26.67
C PHE A 112 1.70 -5.36 -25.61
N PRO A 113 1.55 -4.03 -25.76
CA PRO A 113 1.06 -3.18 -24.69
C PRO A 113 -0.33 -3.59 -24.21
N HIS A 114 -0.46 -3.88 -22.91
CA HIS A 114 -1.75 -4.20 -22.28
C HIS A 114 -1.76 -3.80 -20.81
N SER A 115 -2.94 -3.88 -20.20
CA SER A 115 -3.20 -3.66 -18.78
C SER A 115 -4.07 -4.77 -18.22
N HIS A 116 -4.04 -4.96 -16.91
CA HIS A 116 -4.91 -5.90 -16.22
C HIS A 116 -5.82 -5.17 -15.23
N MET A 117 -7.03 -5.70 -15.05
CA MET A 117 -7.91 -5.30 -13.96
C MET A 117 -7.43 -5.94 -12.65
N TYR A 118 -7.64 -5.26 -11.53
CA TYR A 118 -7.42 -5.81 -10.19
C TYR A 118 -8.52 -5.34 -9.23
N ARG A 119 -8.80 -6.15 -8.20
CA ARG A 119 -9.65 -5.79 -7.07
C ARG A 119 -9.34 -6.64 -5.85
N GLY A 120 -9.69 -6.15 -4.67
CA GLY A 120 -9.56 -6.92 -3.43
C GLY A 120 -10.00 -6.15 -2.20
N THR A 121 -9.74 -6.75 -1.05
CA THR A 121 -9.82 -6.12 0.26
C THR A 121 -8.43 -6.09 0.87
N THR A 122 -8.13 -5.05 1.64
CA THR A 122 -6.94 -5.05 2.49
C THR A 122 -7.09 -6.07 3.63
N GLY A 123 -5.98 -6.39 4.29
CA GLY A 123 -6.00 -7.07 5.58
C GLY A 123 -6.42 -6.13 6.71
N ASN A 124 -6.36 -6.64 7.95
CA ASN A 124 -6.60 -5.83 9.14
C ASN A 124 -5.53 -4.74 9.31
N GLU A 125 -5.87 -3.68 10.05
CA GLU A 125 -4.95 -2.58 10.37
C GLU A 125 -3.68 -3.06 11.12
N ILE A 126 -2.56 -2.38 10.85
CA ILE A 126 -1.27 -2.56 11.53
C ILE A 126 -0.79 -1.19 12.02
N GLY A 127 -0.40 -1.10 13.29
CA GLY A 127 0.22 0.10 13.87
C GLY A 127 -0.71 1.00 14.70
N SER A 128 -1.75 0.45 15.33
CA SER A 128 -2.68 1.17 16.22
C SER A 128 -2.18 1.38 17.65
#